data_AF-A0A2S6ZJP4-F1
#
_entry.id   AF-A0A2S6ZJP4-F1
#
_cell.length_a   1.000
_cell.length_b   1.000
_cell.length_c   1.000
_cell.angle_alpha   90.00
_cell.angle_beta   90.00
_cell.angle_gamma   90.00
#
_symmetry.space_group_name_H-M   'P 1'
#
loop_
_entity.id
_entity.type
_entity.pdbx_description
1 polymer ?
#
loop_
_entity_poly.entity_id
_entity_poly.type
_entity_poly.pdbx_seq_one_letter_code
_entity_poly.pdbx_strand_id
1 'polypeptide(L)'
;MHAFQAKDELTNGLIEIITVGMQKNCLAEAETLLAALRVLRPNLTALDNFDAWLAIKRGRFTDAARMLRSLDGTPGAPAMSKALRACCLFAIGDSEWTVSANEVISENADPDAVALVKMLSGQSAEPRQAAADGTGAGAADAGGHSGATADLATFGYLRG
;
A
#
# COMPACT_ATOMS: atom_id res chain seq x y z
N MET A 1 14.86 22.56 22.99
CA MET A 1 14.83 21.78 21.73
C MET A 1 13.43 21.22 21.52
N HIS A 2 12.43 22.06 21.17
CA HIS A 2 11.02 21.62 21.04
C HIS A 2 10.44 21.76 19.61
N ALA A 3 11.06 22.57 18.75
CA ALA A 3 10.55 22.84 17.41
C ALA A 3 10.65 21.62 16.44
N PHE A 4 11.62 20.72 16.66
CA PHE A 4 11.80 19.54 15.82
C PHE A 4 10.74 18.46 16.10
N GLN A 5 10.45 18.20 17.38
CA GLN A 5 9.39 17.25 17.79
C GLN A 5 8.00 17.69 17.30
N ALA A 6 7.65 18.96 17.46
CA ALA A 6 6.36 19.48 16.97
C ALA A 6 6.18 19.30 15.45
N LYS A 7 7.28 19.35 14.69
CA LYS A 7 7.25 19.18 13.23
C LYS A 7 7.02 17.72 12.83
N ASP A 8 7.56 16.77 13.59
CA ASP A 8 7.40 15.34 13.33
C ASP A 8 6.02 14.85 13.81
N GLU A 9 5.55 15.31 14.98
CA GLU A 9 4.19 15.06 15.48
C GLU A 9 3.12 15.56 14.51
N LEU A 10 3.28 16.78 13.99
CA LEU A 10 2.37 17.33 12.99
C LEU A 10 2.40 16.50 11.69
N THR A 11 3.58 16.08 11.24
CA THR A 11 3.72 15.26 10.03
C THR A 11 2.97 13.94 10.20
N ASN A 12 3.14 13.27 11.33
CA ASN A 12 2.46 12.02 11.63
C ASN A 12 0.95 12.18 11.76
N GLY A 13 0.48 13.23 12.43
CA GLY A 13 -0.95 13.54 12.53
C GLY A 13 -1.59 13.82 11.17
N LEU A 14 -0.89 14.53 10.28
CA LEU A 14 -1.38 14.77 8.91
C LEU A 14 -1.44 13.48 8.09
N ILE A 15 -0.44 12.60 8.21
CA ILE A 15 -0.45 11.28 7.57
C ILE A 15 -1.64 10.44 8.05
N GLU A 16 -1.95 10.48 9.35
CA GLU A 16 -3.10 9.78 9.92
C GLU A 16 -4.42 10.32 9.34
N ILE A 17 -4.59 11.64 9.25
CA ILE A 17 -5.79 12.25 8.66
C ILE A 17 -5.93 11.87 7.17
N ILE A 18 -4.85 11.89 6.40
CA ILE A 18 -4.86 11.43 5.00
C ILE A 18 -5.34 9.98 4.92
N THR A 19 -4.77 9.11 5.75
CA THR A 19 -5.12 7.68 5.79
C THR A 19 -6.61 7.48 6.10
N VAL A 20 -7.14 8.17 7.11
CA VAL A 20 -8.58 8.13 7.46
C VAL A 20 -9.44 8.68 6.32
N GLY A 21 -9.03 9.78 5.68
CA GLY A 21 -9.73 10.35 4.53
C GLY A 21 -9.84 9.35 3.37
N MET A 22 -8.76 8.61 3.08
CA MET A 22 -8.74 7.58 2.05
C MET A 22 -9.62 6.37 2.40
N GLN A 23 -9.68 5.97 3.67
CA GLN A 23 -10.59 4.92 4.15
C GLN A 23 -12.06 5.34 4.06
N LYS A 24 -12.36 6.61 4.32
CA LYS A 24 -13.72 7.18 4.25
C LYS A 24 -14.10 7.66 2.85
N ASN A 25 -13.23 7.44 1.85
CA ASN A 25 -13.43 7.88 0.47
C ASN A 25 -13.55 9.41 0.28
N CYS A 26 -13.02 10.19 1.23
CA CYS A 26 -12.86 11.65 1.15
C CYS A 26 -11.58 12.00 0.35
N LEU A 27 -11.57 11.65 -0.94
CA LEU A 27 -10.35 11.65 -1.75
C LEU A 27 -9.84 13.06 -2.07
N ALA A 28 -10.74 14.05 -2.18
CA ALA A 28 -10.36 15.43 -2.49
C ALA A 28 -9.65 16.10 -1.30
N GLU A 29 -10.14 15.85 -0.09
CA GLU A 29 -9.55 16.31 1.16
C GLU A 29 -8.19 15.66 1.40
N ALA A 30 -8.11 14.33 1.19
CA ALA A 30 -6.85 13.59 1.30
C ALA A 30 -5.79 14.11 0.31
N GLU A 31 -6.16 14.40 -0.94
CA GLU A 31 -5.26 14.97 -1.95
C GLU A 31 -4.76 16.36 -1.55
N THR A 32 -5.65 17.21 -1.04
CA THR A 32 -5.30 18.57 -0.62
C THR A 32 -4.30 18.54 0.53
N LEU A 33 -4.52 17.66 1.52
CA LEU A 33 -3.60 17.49 2.64
C LEU A 33 -2.25 16.90 2.20
N LEU A 34 -2.26 15.94 1.27
CA LEU A 34 -1.04 15.35 0.72
C LEU A 34 -0.20 16.41 -0.03
N ALA A 35 -0.85 17.28 -0.82
CA ALA A 35 -0.19 18.40 -1.49
C ALA A 35 0.43 19.40 -0.48
N ALA A 36 -0.29 19.73 0.60
CA ALA A 36 0.25 20.58 1.67
C ALA A 36 1.46 19.92 2.35
N LEU A 37 1.40 18.61 2.60
CA LEU A 37 2.48 17.86 3.24
C LEU A 37 3.76 17.84 2.39
N ARG A 38 3.64 17.80 1.06
CA ARG A 38 4.79 17.93 0.15
C ARG A 38 5.48 19.28 0.24
N VAL A 39 4.73 20.36 0.41
CA VAL A 39 5.31 21.69 0.62
C VAL A 39 6.10 21.74 1.94
N LEU A 40 5.58 21.09 2.98
CA LEU A 40 6.22 21.01 4.30
C LEU A 40 7.44 20.06 4.34
N ARG A 41 7.38 18.97 3.56
CA ARG A 41 8.29 17.80 3.59
C ARG A 41 8.61 17.32 2.16
N PRO A 42 9.35 18.11 1.36
CA PRO A 42 9.58 17.80 -0.06
C PRO A 42 10.38 16.52 -0.30
N ASN A 43 11.17 16.07 0.68
CA ASN A 43 12.04 14.90 0.54
C ASN A 43 11.43 13.61 1.14
N LEU A 44 10.15 13.64 1.55
CA LEU A 44 9.52 12.48 2.18
C LEU A 44 8.94 11.54 1.12
N THR A 45 9.74 10.57 0.69
CA THR A 45 9.36 9.55 -0.32
C THR A 45 8.20 8.65 0.11
N ALA A 46 7.95 8.55 1.43
CA ALA A 46 6.78 7.84 1.95
C ALA A 46 5.45 8.38 1.39
N LEU A 47 5.42 9.65 0.96
CA LEU A 47 4.26 10.30 0.34
C LEU A 47 3.91 9.73 -1.04
N ASP A 48 4.87 9.13 -1.74
CA ASP A 48 4.65 8.58 -3.08
C ASP A 48 3.76 7.32 -3.04
N ASN A 49 3.78 6.59 -1.92
CA ASN A 49 2.84 5.49 -1.69
C ASN A 49 1.39 5.99 -1.58
N PHE A 50 1.18 7.15 -0.94
CA PHE A 50 -0.15 7.74 -0.80
C PHE A 50 -0.68 8.24 -2.15
N ASP A 51 0.17 8.76 -3.03
CA ASP A 51 -0.23 9.12 -4.40
C ASP A 51 -0.70 7.92 -5.20
N ALA A 52 0.06 6.82 -5.16
CA ALA A 52 -0.31 5.59 -5.85
C ALA A 52 -1.67 5.07 -5.33
N TRP A 53 -1.86 5.07 -4.01
CA TRP A 53 -3.10 4.63 -3.41
C TRP A 53 -4.28 5.56 -3.73
N LEU A 54 -4.06 6.87 -3.79
CA LEU A 54 -5.07 7.85 -4.18
C LEU A 54 -5.44 7.72 -5.67
N ALA A 55 -4.46 7.44 -6.53
CA ALA A 55 -4.70 7.12 -7.94
C ALA A 55 -5.54 5.85 -8.09
N ILE A 56 -5.25 4.79 -7.35
CA ILE A 56 -6.06 3.56 -7.29
C ILE A 56 -7.50 3.85 -6.88
N LYS A 57 -7.70 4.57 -5.76
CA LYS A 57 -9.04 4.90 -5.24
C LYS A 57 -9.86 5.74 -6.23
N ARG A 58 -9.20 6.50 -7.11
CA ARG A 58 -9.84 7.27 -8.19
C ARG A 58 -10.02 6.50 -9.50
N GLY A 59 -9.65 5.23 -9.57
CA GLY A 59 -9.67 4.44 -10.80
C GLY A 59 -8.62 4.86 -11.84
N ARG A 60 -7.62 5.66 -11.46
CA ARG A 60 -6.50 6.06 -12.33
C ARG A 60 -5.42 4.98 -12.33
N PHE A 61 -5.79 3.77 -12.77
CA PHE A 61 -4.95 2.58 -12.67
C PHE A 61 -3.66 2.67 -13.51
N THR A 62 -3.69 3.34 -14.66
CA THR A 62 -2.50 3.56 -15.50
C THR A 62 -1.46 4.44 -14.78
N ASP A 63 -1.89 5.50 -14.12
CA ASP A 63 -1.00 6.39 -13.37
C ASP A 63 -0.45 5.67 -12.13
N ALA A 64 -1.31 4.96 -11.41
CA ALA A 64 -0.91 4.16 -10.26
C ALA A 64 0.15 3.10 -10.63
N ALA A 65 -0.04 2.37 -11.74
CA ALA A 65 0.93 1.38 -12.21
C ALA A 65 2.31 2.00 -12.52
N ARG A 66 2.35 3.23 -13.07
CA ARG A 66 3.59 3.97 -13.30
C ARG A 66 4.28 4.37 -11.99
N MET A 67 3.51 4.88 -11.03
CA MET A 67 4.02 5.26 -9.71
C MET A 67 4.58 4.05 -8.97
N LEU A 68 3.83 2.95 -8.90
CA LEU A 68 4.25 1.72 -8.24
C LEU A 68 5.51 1.09 -8.88
N ARG A 69 5.61 1.11 -10.22
CA ARG A 69 6.82 0.63 -10.92
C ARG A 69 8.07 1.41 -10.50
N SER A 70 7.96 2.71 -10.23
CA SER A 70 9.09 3.51 -9.74
C SER A 70 9.51 3.13 -8.33
N LEU A 71 8.56 2.69 -7.49
CA LEU A 71 8.81 2.19 -6.15
C LEU A 71 9.46 0.79 -6.19
N ASP A 72 9.02 -0.08 -7.10
CA ASP A 72 9.57 -1.43 -7.32
C ASP A 72 11.04 -1.42 -7.74
N GLY A 73 11.51 -0.37 -8.42
CA GLY A 73 12.90 -0.22 -8.85
C GLY A 73 13.90 0.00 -7.71
N THR A 74 13.42 0.15 -6.46
CA THR A 74 14.27 0.37 -5.28
C THR A 74 14.63 -0.98 -4.63
N PRO A 75 15.91 -1.25 -4.30
CA PRO A 75 16.28 -2.46 -3.55
C PRO A 75 15.49 -2.55 -2.23
N GLY A 76 14.79 -3.66 -2.02
CA GLY A 76 13.92 -3.83 -0.85
C GLY A 76 12.52 -3.22 -0.99
N ALA A 77 12.07 -2.93 -2.21
CA ALA A 77 10.71 -2.48 -2.47
C ALA A 77 9.68 -3.43 -1.80
N PRO A 78 8.64 -2.89 -1.13
CA PRO A 78 7.64 -3.70 -0.46
C PRO A 78 6.93 -4.64 -1.44
N ALA A 79 6.79 -5.92 -1.08
CA ALA A 79 6.04 -6.89 -1.88
C ALA A 79 4.60 -6.42 -2.18
N MET A 80 4.01 -5.63 -1.27
CA MET A 80 2.71 -4.99 -1.47
C MET A 80 2.68 -4.02 -2.67
N SER A 81 3.76 -3.30 -2.96
CA SER A 81 3.83 -2.38 -4.11
C SER A 81 3.72 -3.15 -5.44
N LYS A 82 4.44 -4.28 -5.55
CA LYS A 82 4.37 -5.19 -6.70
C LYS A 82 2.97 -5.81 -6.84
N ALA A 83 2.35 -6.19 -5.73
CA ALA A 83 1.00 -6.77 -5.73
C ALA A 83 -0.05 -5.74 -6.20
N LEU A 84 0.01 -4.51 -5.68
CA LEU A 84 -0.85 -3.41 -6.12
C LEU A 84 -0.62 -3.06 -7.59
N ARG A 85 0.62 -3.13 -8.06
CA ARG A 85 0.93 -2.92 -9.48
C ARG A 85 0.29 -4.00 -10.35
N ALA A 86 0.35 -5.26 -9.93
CA ALA A 86 -0.36 -6.36 -10.60
C ALA A 86 -1.88 -6.10 -10.64
N CYS A 87 -2.49 -5.64 -9.55
CA CYS A 87 -3.92 -5.23 -9.55
C CYS A 87 -4.21 -4.14 -10.58
N CYS A 88 -3.36 -3.10 -10.65
CA CYS A 88 -3.56 -1.99 -11.59
C CYS A 88 -3.43 -2.45 -13.05
N LEU A 89 -2.44 -3.29 -13.36
CA LEU A 89 -2.24 -3.87 -14.69
C LEU A 89 -3.41 -4.77 -15.09
N PHE A 90 -3.92 -5.57 -14.16
CA PHE A 90 -5.10 -6.39 -14.37
C PHE A 90 -6.33 -5.53 -14.70
N ALA A 91 -6.56 -4.46 -13.93
CA ALA A 91 -7.69 -3.54 -14.13
C ALA A 91 -7.70 -2.85 -15.50
N ILE A 92 -6.53 -2.61 -16.09
CA ILE A 92 -6.40 -2.00 -17.43
C ILE A 92 -6.27 -3.04 -18.57
N GLY A 93 -6.33 -4.34 -18.25
CA GLY A 93 -6.22 -5.43 -19.23
C GLY A 93 -4.80 -5.68 -19.77
N ASP A 94 -3.76 -5.21 -19.07
CA ASP A 94 -2.37 -5.39 -19.47
C ASP A 94 -1.82 -6.75 -19.01
N SER A 95 -1.44 -7.62 -19.96
CA SER A 95 -0.92 -8.96 -19.70
C SER A 95 0.33 -9.03 -18.81
N GLU A 96 1.08 -7.92 -18.64
CA GLU A 96 2.20 -7.85 -17.68
C GLU A 96 1.75 -8.13 -16.24
N TRP A 97 0.46 -8.02 -15.92
CA TRP A 97 -0.08 -8.31 -14.59
C TRP A 97 0.32 -9.70 -14.09
N THR A 98 0.36 -10.69 -15.00
CA THR A 98 0.70 -12.09 -14.67
C THR A 98 2.15 -12.26 -14.25
N VAL A 99 3.08 -11.53 -14.88
CA VAL A 99 4.51 -11.54 -14.54
C VAL A 99 4.68 -10.97 -13.14
N SER A 100 4.12 -9.79 -12.89
CA SER A 100 4.17 -9.12 -11.58
C SER A 100 3.55 -9.97 -10.47
N ALA A 101 2.42 -10.65 -10.75
CA ALA A 101 1.77 -11.54 -9.79
C ALA A 101 2.63 -12.77 -9.46
N ASN A 102 3.24 -13.40 -10.46
CA ASN A 102 4.09 -14.57 -10.28
C ASN A 102 5.37 -14.24 -9.50
N GLU A 103 5.94 -13.06 -9.69
CA GLU A 103 7.07 -12.56 -8.90
C GLU A 103 6.70 -12.47 -7.41
N VAL A 104 5.56 -11.84 -7.08
CA VAL A 104 5.09 -11.74 -5.68
C VAL A 104 4.86 -13.12 -5.05
N ILE A 105 4.22 -14.05 -5.79
CA ILE A 105 3.97 -15.42 -5.31
C ILE A 105 5.27 -16.18 -5.10
N SER A 106 6.25 -16.01 -6.00
CA SER A 106 7.52 -16.74 -5.96
C SER A 106 8.44 -16.21 -4.87
N GLU A 107 8.48 -14.90 -4.66
CA GLU A 107 9.23 -14.26 -3.58
C GLU A 107 8.62 -14.59 -2.21
N ASN A 108 7.29 -14.66 -2.11
CA ASN A 108 6.53 -15.01 -0.91
C ASN A 108 6.99 -14.25 0.35
N ALA A 109 7.39 -12.98 0.18
CA ALA A 109 7.96 -12.16 1.24
C ALA A 109 6.89 -11.55 2.16
N ASP A 110 5.65 -11.40 1.66
CA ASP A 110 4.52 -10.83 2.39
C ASP A 110 3.25 -11.66 2.11
N PRO A 111 2.65 -12.31 3.13
CA PRO A 111 1.47 -13.15 2.95
C PRO A 111 0.23 -12.38 2.46
N ASP A 112 0.09 -11.10 2.82
CA ASP A 112 -1.05 -10.29 2.40
C ASP A 112 -0.91 -9.89 0.92
N ALA A 113 0.31 -9.54 0.51
CA ALA A 113 0.62 -9.28 -0.90
C ALA A 113 0.35 -10.52 -1.77
N VAL A 114 0.75 -11.71 -1.30
CA VAL A 114 0.49 -12.98 -1.98
C VAL A 114 -1.01 -13.30 -2.03
N ALA A 115 -1.74 -13.08 -0.94
CA ALA A 115 -3.18 -13.30 -0.89
C ALA A 115 -3.93 -12.40 -1.89
N LEU A 116 -3.50 -11.14 -2.01
CA LEU A 116 -4.07 -10.18 -2.95
C LEU A 116 -3.90 -10.64 -4.40
N VAL A 117 -2.70 -11.01 -4.84
CA VAL A 117 -2.47 -11.47 -6.24
C VAL A 117 -3.12 -12.82 -6.54
N LYS A 118 -3.20 -13.71 -5.55
CA LYS A 118 -3.95 -14.97 -5.65
C LYS A 118 -5.44 -14.74 -5.90
N MET A 119 -6.02 -13.75 -5.22
CA MET A 119 -7.41 -13.34 -5.42
C MET A 119 -7.67 -12.86 -6.85
N LEU A 120 -6.75 -12.08 -7.44
CA LEU A 120 -6.85 -11.64 -8.85
C LEU A 120 -6.86 -12.83 -9.81
N SER A 121 -5.99 -13.81 -9.58
CA SER A 121 -5.86 -15.01 -10.41
C SER A 121 -7.00 -16.02 -10.24
N GLY A 122 -7.99 -15.74 -9.38
CA GLY A 122 -9.09 -16.66 -9.06
C GLY A 122 -8.68 -17.87 -8.20
N GLN A 123 -7.44 -17.90 -7.72
CA GLN A 123 -6.94 -18.91 -6.80
C GLN A 123 -7.14 -18.39 -5.38
N SER A 124 -8.26 -18.74 -4.72
CA SER A 124 -8.47 -18.29 -3.33
C SER A 124 -7.29 -18.68 -2.44
N ALA A 125 -6.75 -17.72 -1.68
CA ALA A 125 -5.77 -18.00 -0.64
C ALA A 125 -6.43 -18.92 0.39
N GLU A 126 -5.98 -20.17 0.49
CA GLU A 126 -6.48 -21.11 1.49
C GLU A 126 -6.32 -20.49 2.89
N PRO A 127 -7.33 -20.62 3.78
CA PRO A 127 -7.24 -20.09 5.13
C PRO A 127 -6.07 -20.73 5.85
N ARG A 128 -5.09 -19.93 6.28
CA ARG A 128 -4.01 -20.40 7.16
C ARG A 128 -4.63 -20.85 8.48
N GLN A 129 -4.82 -22.17 8.62
CA GLN A 129 -5.27 -22.82 9.84
C GLN A 129 -4.38 -22.37 11.01
N ALA A 130 -5.03 -21.85 12.06
CA ALA A 130 -4.39 -21.40 13.29
C ALA A 130 -3.60 -22.55 13.93
N ALA A 131 -2.27 -22.40 13.95
CA ALA A 131 -1.40 -23.12 14.86
C ALA A 131 -1.00 -22.13 15.95
N ALA A 132 -1.80 -22.09 17.02
CA ALA A 132 -1.45 -21.43 18.27
C ALA A 132 -1.10 -22.53 19.28
N ASP A 133 0.19 -22.71 19.52
CA ASP A 133 0.73 -23.29 20.75
C ASP A 133 2.03 -22.54 21.07
N GLY A 134 2.12 -22.02 22.30
CA GLY A 134 3.41 -21.70 22.94
C GLY A 134 3.82 -20.22 23.09
N THR A 135 3.29 -19.58 24.14
CA THR A 135 3.84 -18.51 24.99
C THR A 135 5.30 -18.06 24.79
N GLY A 136 5.50 -16.74 24.72
CA GLY A 136 6.78 -16.06 25.00
C GLY A 136 6.69 -14.54 24.94
N ALA A 137 6.78 -13.88 26.10
CA ALA A 137 6.80 -12.43 26.25
C ALA A 137 8.10 -11.80 25.70
N GLY A 138 8.01 -10.59 25.15
CA GLY A 138 9.18 -9.79 24.80
C GLY A 138 8.81 -8.49 24.08
N ALA A 139 8.86 -7.37 24.80
CA ALA A 139 8.73 -6.03 24.26
C ALA A 139 9.92 -5.68 23.35
N ALA A 140 9.65 -5.11 22.17
CA ALA A 140 10.55 -4.21 21.45
C ALA A 140 9.81 -3.45 20.34
N ASP A 141 9.81 -2.12 20.49
CA ASP A 141 9.83 -1.09 19.44
C ASP A 141 8.86 -1.23 18.25
N ALA A 142 7.68 -0.61 18.41
CA ALA A 142 6.72 -0.37 17.34
C ALA A 142 7.21 0.78 16.42
N GLY A 143 8.20 0.48 15.59
CA GLY A 143 8.63 1.32 14.45
C GLY A 143 8.05 0.87 13.11
N GLY A 144 7.17 -0.13 13.09
CA GLY A 144 6.48 -0.60 11.89
C GLY A 144 5.32 0.31 11.56
N HIS A 145 5.57 1.38 10.80
CA HIS A 145 4.50 2.04 10.06
C HIS A 145 3.98 1.04 9.03
N SER A 146 3.02 0.22 9.46
CA SER A 146 2.15 -0.62 8.63
C SER A 146 1.26 0.33 7.81
N GLY A 147 1.89 1.09 6.93
CA GLY A 147 1.24 1.77 5.84
C GLY A 147 0.88 0.71 4.81
N ALA A 148 -0.37 0.70 4.40
CA ALA A 148 -0.97 -0.27 3.47
C ALA A 148 -1.31 -1.63 4.09
N THR A 149 -2.24 -1.64 5.04
CA THR A 149 -3.38 -2.55 4.85
C THR A 149 -4.11 -2.07 3.59
N ALA A 150 -3.61 -2.49 2.43
CA ALA A 150 -4.28 -2.27 1.16
C ALA A 150 -5.66 -2.90 1.32
N ASP A 151 -6.64 -2.05 1.60
CA ASP A 151 -7.99 -2.48 1.92
C ASP A 151 -8.50 -3.32 0.74
N LEU A 152 -8.53 -4.65 0.94
CA LEU A 152 -8.93 -5.64 -0.04
C LEU A 152 -10.33 -5.34 -0.60
N ALA A 153 -11.17 -4.61 0.16
CA ALA A 153 -12.46 -4.11 -0.31
C ALA A 153 -12.33 -3.15 -1.50
N THR A 154 -11.21 -2.43 -1.61
CA THR A 154 -10.86 -1.56 -2.74
C THR A 154 -10.62 -2.33 -4.03
N PHE A 155 -10.45 -3.66 -4.02
CA PHE A 155 -10.21 -4.41 -5.25
C PHE A 155 -11.31 -5.43 -5.56
N GLY A 156 -12.34 -5.53 -4.70
CA GLY A 156 -13.46 -6.46 -4.88
C GLY A 156 -14.25 -6.24 -6.18
N TYR A 157 -14.18 -5.05 -6.78
CA TYR A 157 -14.85 -4.70 -8.04
C TYR A 157 -14.07 -5.10 -9.30
N LEU A 158 -12.82 -5.54 -9.21
CA LEU A 158 -12.05 -6.00 -10.37
C LEU A 158 -12.51 -7.36 -10.92
N ARG A 159 -13.40 -8.07 -10.22
CA ARG A 159 -13.92 -9.39 -10.63
C ARG A 159 -15.10 -9.32 -11.62
N GLY A 160 -15.45 -8.13 -12.11
CA GLY A 160 -16.60 -7.88 -12.98
C GLY A 160 -16.34 -8.19 -14.45
#